data_AF-A0A9P6BGI4-F1
#
_entry.id   AF-A0A9P6BGI4-F1
#
_cell.length_a   1.000
_cell.length_b   1.000
_cell.length_c   1.000
_cell.angle_alpha   90.00
_cell.angle_beta   90.00
_cell.angle_gamma   90.00
#
_symmetry.space_group_name_H-M   'P 1'
#
loop_
_entity.id
_entity.type
_entity.pdbx_description
1 polymer ?
#
loop_
_entity_poly.entity_id
_entity_poly.type
_entity_poly.pdbx_seq_one_letter_code
_entity_poly.pdbx_strand_id
1 'polypeptide(L)'
;MTLFTFFGCALTAYGPCLAIFFGSIAPNAQLVILMVSSRAEQGLNMVAKHPKSKFNRSGYAFSAGLGFGLMFGVISYITLLVQSLGPGVLMCNSCPNMSLYFVSVTHYGASYLTLLNSSTINLGCAYAVLGNVVLLLASAIIVFADLRNLHQKSS
;
A
#
# COMPACT_ATOMS: atom_id res chain seq x y z
N MET A 1 0.65 -27.66 12.68
CA MET A 1 0.09 -26.43 13.32
C MET A 1 0.51 -25.14 12.59
N THR A 2 1.64 -25.13 11.86
CA THR A 2 2.13 -24.00 11.06
C THR A 2 1.28 -23.67 9.82
N LEU A 3 0.64 -24.66 9.19
CA LEU A 3 -0.20 -24.44 8.00
C LEU A 3 -1.50 -23.69 8.33
N PHE A 4 -2.09 -23.95 9.50
CA PHE A 4 -3.28 -23.23 9.98
C PHE A 4 -2.95 -21.77 10.33
N THR A 5 -1.80 -21.50 10.93
CA THR A 5 -1.36 -20.12 11.21
C THR A 5 -1.01 -19.37 9.94
N PHE A 6 -0.38 -20.02 8.96
CA PHE A 6 -0.12 -19.44 7.64
C PHE A 6 -1.41 -19.01 6.95
N PHE A 7 -2.38 -19.93 6.82
CA PHE A 7 -3.67 -19.61 6.20
C PHE A 7 -4.46 -18.57 7.02
N GLY A 8 -4.41 -18.64 8.36
CA GLY A 8 -5.03 -17.64 9.23
C GLY A 8 -4.48 -16.24 8.97
N CYS A 9 -3.17 -16.06 9.03
CA CYS A 9 -2.51 -14.77 8.76
C CYS A 9 -2.76 -14.30 7.33
N ALA A 10 -2.71 -15.20 6.34
CA ALA A 10 -2.98 -14.87 4.94
C ALA A 10 -4.44 -14.40 4.74
N LEU A 11 -5.43 -15.10 5.30
CA LEU A 11 -6.83 -14.71 5.20
C LEU A 11 -7.13 -13.43 5.97
N THR A 12 -6.53 -13.20 7.14
CA THR A 12 -6.75 -11.93 7.87
C THR A 12 -6.13 -10.75 7.13
N ALA A 13 -4.94 -10.92 6.54
CA ALA A 13 -4.25 -9.85 5.82
C ALA A 13 -4.89 -9.54 4.45
N TYR A 14 -5.23 -10.56 3.66
CA TYR A 14 -5.70 -10.38 2.28
C TYR A 14 -7.20 -10.59 2.10
N GLY A 15 -7.90 -11.14 3.10
CA GLY A 15 -9.33 -11.45 3.03
C GLY A 15 -10.21 -10.23 2.72
N PRO A 16 -10.06 -9.09 3.42
CA PRO A 16 -10.84 -7.89 3.11
C PRO A 16 -10.57 -7.37 1.68
N CYS A 17 -9.31 -7.39 1.24
CA CYS A 17 -8.93 -6.97 -0.11
C CYS A 17 -9.53 -7.88 -1.18
N LEU A 18 -9.49 -9.20 -0.97
CA LEU A 18 -10.12 -10.19 -1.87
C LEU A 18 -11.64 -10.07 -1.88
N ALA A 19 -12.27 -9.85 -0.72
CA ALA A 19 -13.71 -9.66 -0.63
C ALA A 19 -14.18 -8.43 -1.42
N ILE A 20 -13.47 -7.31 -1.27
CA ILE A 20 -13.75 -6.07 -2.03
C ILE A 20 -13.48 -6.29 -3.52
N PHE A 21 -12.42 -7.02 -3.88
CA PHE A 21 -12.11 -7.34 -5.26
C PHE A 21 -13.24 -8.13 -5.94
N PHE A 22 -13.65 -9.26 -5.36
CA PHE A 22 -14.71 -10.08 -5.94
C PHE A 22 -16.10 -9.41 -5.85
N GLY A 23 -16.36 -8.65 -4.79
CA GLY A 23 -17.67 -8.02 -4.57
C GLY A 23 -17.91 -6.76 -5.39
N SER A 24 -16.89 -5.93 -5.61
CA SER A 24 -17.05 -4.60 -6.22
C SER A 24 -16.31 -4.41 -7.54
N ILE A 25 -15.16 -5.05 -7.73
CA ILE A 25 -14.28 -4.80 -8.87
C ILE A 25 -14.47 -5.85 -9.97
N ALA A 26 -14.52 -7.14 -9.63
CA ALA A 26 -14.70 -8.25 -10.56
C ALA A 26 -15.90 -8.12 -11.53
N PRO A 27 -17.09 -7.60 -11.14
CA PRO A 27 -18.18 -7.43 -12.10
C PRO A 27 -17.90 -6.37 -13.18
N ASN A 28 -16.91 -5.50 -13.01
CA ASN A 28 -16.60 -4.41 -13.92
C ASN A 28 -15.19 -4.56 -14.50
N ALA A 29 -15.07 -5.14 -15.70
CA ALA A 29 -13.78 -5.36 -16.37
C ALA A 29 -12.92 -4.08 -16.52
N GLN A 30 -13.56 -2.93 -16.66
CA GLN A 30 -12.89 -1.62 -16.69
C GLN A 30 -12.11 -1.32 -15.40
N LEU A 31 -12.71 -1.57 -14.23
CA LEU A 31 -12.06 -1.35 -12.93
C LEU A 31 -10.94 -2.36 -12.67
N VAL A 32 -11.07 -3.58 -13.18
CA VAL A 32 -10.01 -4.61 -13.11
C VAL A 32 -8.76 -4.17 -13.87
N ILE A 33 -8.92 -3.70 -15.11
CA ILE A 33 -7.81 -3.23 -15.95
C ILE A 33 -7.12 -2.01 -15.32
N LEU A 34 -7.92 -1.10 -14.75
CA LEU A 34 -7.40 0.11 -14.11
C LEU A 34 -6.65 -0.18 -12.81
N MET A 35 -7.00 -1.28 -12.13
CA MET A 35 -6.25 -1.78 -10.98
C MET A 35 -4.80 -2.15 -11.33
N VAL A 36 -4.55 -2.60 -12.57
CA VAL A 36 -3.22 -2.99 -13.07
C VAL A 36 -2.53 -1.82 -13.78
N SER A 37 -3.31 -0.91 -14.39
CA SER A 37 -2.79 0.14 -15.27
C SER A 37 -3.44 1.50 -15.02
N SER A 38 -2.81 2.32 -14.18
CA SER A 38 -3.27 3.70 -13.90
C SER A 38 -3.25 4.60 -15.15
N ARG A 39 -2.39 4.30 -16.12
CA ARG A 39 -2.30 5.03 -17.40
C ARG A 39 -3.50 4.79 -18.33
N ALA A 40 -4.30 3.75 -18.10
CA ALA A 40 -5.46 3.43 -18.93
C ALA A 40 -6.67 4.36 -18.70
N GLU A 41 -6.62 5.25 -17.70
CA GLU A 41 -7.74 6.14 -17.35
C GLU A 41 -8.21 7.00 -18.54
N GLN A 42 -7.29 7.51 -19.35
CA GLN A 42 -7.64 8.32 -20.52
C GLN A 42 -8.37 7.49 -21.58
N GLY A 43 -7.91 6.26 -21.86
CA GLY A 43 -8.55 5.36 -22.81
C GLY A 43 -9.93 4.88 -22.34
N LEU A 44 -10.07 4.58 -21.04
CA LEU A 44 -11.35 4.22 -20.46
C LEU A 44 -12.37 5.35 -20.53
N ASN A 45 -11.94 6.60 -20.32
CA ASN A 45 -12.82 7.76 -20.44
C ASN A 45 -13.30 8.01 -21.89
N MET A 46 -12.54 7.61 -22.91
CA MET A 46 -12.99 7.71 -24.31
C MET A 46 -14.04 6.66 -24.68
N VAL A 47 -14.03 5.50 -24.01
CA VAL A 47 -14.95 4.38 -24.28
C VAL A 47 -16.14 4.36 -23.30
N ALA A 48 -16.08 5.15 -22.23
CA ALA A 48 -17.14 5.21 -21.22
C ALA A 48 -18.43 5.84 -21.77
N LYS A 49 -19.57 5.22 -21.44
CA LYS A 49 -20.91 5.70 -21.82
C LYS A 49 -21.24 7.10 -21.26
N HIS A 50 -20.61 7.49 -20.15
CA HIS A 50 -20.82 8.79 -19.49
C HIS A 50 -19.50 9.41 -19.00
N PRO A 51 -18.71 10.07 -19.87
CA PRO A 51 -17.35 10.52 -19.58
C PRO A 51 -17.23 11.68 -18.59
N LYS A 52 -18.31 12.46 -18.35
CA LYS A 52 -18.29 13.64 -17.47
C LYS A 52 -18.86 13.40 -16.06
N SER A 53 -19.17 12.16 -15.69
CA SER A 53 -19.66 11.84 -14.34
C SER A 53 -18.53 11.93 -13.31
N LYS A 54 -18.69 12.76 -12.26
CA LYS A 54 -17.74 12.88 -11.14
C LYS A 54 -17.51 11.53 -10.40
N PHE A 55 -18.49 10.63 -10.45
CA PHE A 55 -18.44 9.32 -9.79
C PHE A 55 -17.40 8.38 -10.43
N ASN A 56 -17.12 8.55 -11.72
CA ASN A 56 -16.20 7.72 -12.47
C ASN A 56 -14.75 7.87 -11.96
N ARG A 57 -14.36 9.11 -11.65
CA ARG A 57 -13.02 9.44 -11.12
C ARG A 57 -12.75 8.80 -9.76
N SER A 58 -13.73 8.84 -8.85
CA SER A 58 -13.59 8.24 -7.52
C SER A 58 -13.50 6.71 -7.60
N GLY A 59 -14.28 6.08 -8.48
CA GLY A 59 -14.19 4.63 -8.72
C GLY A 59 -12.82 4.21 -9.27
N TYR A 60 -12.26 4.99 -10.21
CA TYR A 60 -10.93 4.75 -10.75
C TYR A 60 -9.84 4.92 -9.69
N ALA A 61 -9.85 6.01 -8.94
CA ALA A 61 -8.90 6.24 -7.84
C ALA A 61 -8.97 5.13 -6.77
N PHE A 62 -10.18 4.67 -6.43
CA PHE A 62 -10.38 3.56 -5.50
C PHE A 62 -9.76 2.26 -6.01
N SER A 63 -10.03 1.87 -7.27
CA SER A 63 -9.47 0.65 -7.86
C SER A 63 -7.94 0.71 -7.95
N ALA A 64 -7.36 1.82 -8.41
CA ALA A 64 -5.92 1.99 -8.49
C ALA A 64 -5.25 1.93 -7.10
N GLY A 65 -5.86 2.55 -6.08
CA GLY A 65 -5.38 2.48 -4.71
C GLY A 65 -5.43 1.07 -4.12
N LEU A 66 -6.50 0.32 -4.40
CA LEU A 66 -6.64 -1.06 -3.96
C LEU A 66 -5.59 -1.98 -4.60
N GLY A 67 -5.32 -1.83 -5.89
CA GLY A 67 -4.29 -2.61 -6.60
C GLY A 67 -2.88 -2.33 -6.10
N PHE A 68 -2.54 -1.05 -5.90
CA PHE A 68 -1.24 -0.65 -5.35
C PHE A 68 -1.06 -1.16 -3.91
N GLY A 69 -2.08 -1.01 -3.06
CA GLY A 69 -2.05 -1.49 -1.69
C GLY A 69 -1.91 -3.00 -1.57
N LEU A 70 -2.61 -3.76 -2.43
CA LEU A 70 -2.50 -5.22 -2.47
C LEU A 70 -1.10 -5.65 -2.91
N MET A 71 -0.57 -5.09 -4.00
CA MET A 71 0.77 -5.42 -4.49
C MET A 71 1.86 -5.10 -3.47
N PHE A 72 1.80 -3.91 -2.86
CA PHE A 72 2.76 -3.53 -1.83
C PHE A 72 2.64 -4.44 -0.59
N GLY A 73 1.42 -4.74 -0.15
CA GLY A 73 1.18 -5.66 0.96
C GLY A 73 1.77 -7.04 0.70
N VAL A 74 1.57 -7.60 -0.50
CA VAL A 74 2.17 -8.88 -0.90
C VAL A 74 3.69 -8.80 -0.84
N ILE A 75 4.32 -7.80 -1.45
CA ILE A 75 5.78 -7.68 -1.48
C ILE A 75 6.37 -7.52 -0.06
N SER A 76 5.71 -6.75 0.81
CA SER A 76 6.16 -6.48 2.17
C SER A 76 6.02 -7.68 3.11
N TYR A 77 4.91 -8.43 3.00
CA TYR A 77 4.60 -9.52 3.94
C TYR A 77 4.97 -10.92 3.43
N ILE A 78 5.27 -11.13 2.13
CA ILE A 78 5.49 -12.48 1.59
C ILE A 78 6.64 -13.23 2.28
N THR A 79 7.73 -12.54 2.62
CA THR A 79 8.88 -13.15 3.30
C THR A 79 8.53 -13.56 4.73
N LEU A 80 7.77 -12.73 5.46
CA LEU A 80 7.25 -13.03 6.79
C LEU A 80 6.24 -14.19 6.75
N LEU A 81 5.39 -14.21 5.72
CA LEU A 81 4.40 -15.27 5.51
C LEU A 81 5.09 -16.61 5.22
N VAL A 82 6.14 -16.62 4.41
CA VAL A 82 6.94 -17.82 4.12
C VAL A 82 7.69 -18.29 5.39
N GLN A 83 8.21 -17.37 6.21
CA GLN A 83 8.82 -17.75 7.50
C GLN A 83 7.82 -18.39 8.47
N SER A 84 6.54 -18.02 8.43
CA SER A 84 5.50 -18.63 9.28
C SER A 84 5.24 -20.12 8.96
N LEU A 85 5.71 -20.62 7.81
CA LEU A 85 5.66 -22.05 7.46
C LEU A 85 6.74 -22.86 8.18
N GLY A 86 7.82 -22.23 8.67
CA GLY A 86 8.91 -22.87 9.40
C GLY A 86 8.60 -23.08 10.89
N PRO A 87 9.28 -24.03 11.57
CA PRO A 87 9.09 -24.30 13.01
C PRO A 87 9.68 -23.21 13.93
N GLY A 88 10.32 -22.18 13.38
CA GLY A 88 10.86 -21.05 14.12
C GLY A 88 9.94 -19.84 14.02
N VAL A 89 9.23 -19.52 15.09
CA VAL A 89 8.67 -18.18 15.25
C VAL A 89 9.84 -17.23 15.51
N LEU A 90 10.24 -16.46 14.50
CA LEU A 90 11.12 -15.31 14.71
C LEU A 90 10.32 -14.28 15.51
N MET A 91 10.34 -14.42 16.84
CA MET A 91 10.20 -13.28 17.74
C MET A 91 11.47 -12.44 17.58
N CYS A 92 11.64 -11.83 16.42
CA CYS A 92 12.56 -10.72 16.31
C CYS A 92 11.94 -9.64 17.18
N ASN A 93 12.63 -9.24 18.25
CA ASN A 93 12.33 -8.01 18.95
C ASN A 93 12.63 -6.87 17.96
N SER A 94 11.73 -6.66 17.00
CA SER A 94 11.75 -5.54 16.07
C SER A 94 11.96 -4.31 16.92
N CYS A 95 13.06 -3.60 16.65
CA CYS A 95 13.60 -2.52 17.45
C CYS A 95 12.47 -1.75 18.17
N PRO A 96 12.45 -1.71 19.52
CA PRO A 96 11.35 -1.07 20.27
C PRO A 96 11.20 0.43 19.95
N ASN A 97 12.19 1.03 19.29
CA ASN A 97 12.17 2.42 18.88
C ASN A 97 11.55 2.68 17.49
N MET A 98 11.49 1.70 16.58
CA MET A 98 10.85 1.90 15.27
C MET A 98 9.51 1.18 15.27
N SER A 99 8.53 1.87 15.84
CA SER A 99 7.20 1.34 16.06
C SER A 99 6.54 0.90 14.74
N LEU A 100 5.90 -0.27 14.79
CA LEU A 100 4.95 -0.73 13.78
C LEU A 100 3.89 0.36 13.47
N TYR A 101 3.64 1.24 14.44
CA TYR A 101 2.85 2.47 14.31
C TYR A 101 3.46 3.51 13.35
N PHE A 102 4.77 3.78 13.41
CA PHE A 102 5.42 4.69 12.46
C PHE A 102 5.37 4.15 11.02
N VAL A 103 5.58 2.84 10.84
CA VAL A 103 5.48 2.19 9.52
C VAL A 103 4.05 2.23 8.99
N SER A 104 3.04 1.98 9.82
CA SER A 104 1.65 2.07 9.38
C SER A 104 1.26 3.52 9.05
N VAL A 105 1.61 4.49 9.90
CA VAL A 105 1.32 5.92 9.68
C VAL A 105 1.99 6.45 8.41
N THR A 106 3.27 6.11 8.18
CA THR A 106 3.99 6.53 6.96
C THR A 106 3.35 5.95 5.70
N HIS A 107 2.90 4.70 5.76
CA HIS A 107 2.26 4.01 4.63
C HIS A 107 0.85 4.56 4.32
N TYR A 108 0.04 4.80 5.36
CA TYR A 108 -1.25 5.48 5.22
C TYR A 108 -1.06 6.91 4.71
N GLY A 109 -0.07 7.64 5.24
CA GLY A 109 0.29 8.99 4.81
C GLY A 109 0.61 9.06 3.31
N ALA A 110 1.53 8.21 2.83
CA ALA A 110 1.90 8.13 1.41
C ALA A 110 0.69 7.78 0.51
N SER A 111 -0.18 6.89 0.99
CA SER A 111 -1.41 6.50 0.27
C SER A 111 -2.39 7.69 0.15
N TYR A 112 -2.61 8.45 1.23
CA TYR A 112 -3.45 9.66 1.22
C TYR A 112 -2.85 10.78 0.36
N LEU A 113 -1.53 10.95 0.39
CA LEU A 113 -0.81 11.92 -0.45
C LEU A 113 -1.02 11.64 -1.95
N THR A 114 -1.18 10.37 -2.34
CA THR A 114 -1.42 9.99 -3.74
C THR A 114 -2.81 10.42 -4.23
N LEU A 115 -3.79 10.61 -3.34
CA LEU A 115 -5.11 11.16 -3.71
C LEU A 115 -5.03 12.61 -4.19
N LEU A 116 -4.03 13.37 -3.73
CA LEU A 116 -3.81 14.76 -4.15
C LEU A 116 -3.37 14.86 -5.62
N ASN A 117 -2.78 13.80 -6.18
CA ASN A 117 -2.44 13.72 -7.61
C ASN A 117 -3.69 13.82 -8.50
N SER A 118 -4.83 13.32 -8.03
CA SER A 118 -6.11 13.40 -8.75
C SER A 118 -7.07 14.43 -8.12
N SER A 119 -6.56 15.41 -7.39
CA SER A 119 -7.38 16.49 -6.84
C SER A 119 -7.50 17.68 -7.81
N THR A 120 -8.59 18.44 -7.73
CA THR A 120 -8.79 19.69 -8.50
C THR A 120 -8.11 20.90 -7.83
N ILE A 121 -7.20 20.65 -6.88
CA ILE A 121 -6.48 21.68 -6.12
C ILE A 121 -5.27 22.13 -6.96
N ASN A 122 -5.08 23.45 -7.08
CA ASN A 122 -3.91 24.01 -7.77
C ASN A 122 -2.62 23.48 -7.13
N LEU A 123 -1.69 22.96 -7.94
CA LEU A 123 -0.44 22.30 -7.51
C LEU A 123 -0.59 21.01 -6.67
N GLY A 124 -1.76 20.36 -6.61
CA GLY A 124 -1.97 19.13 -5.83
C GLY A 124 -0.96 18.00 -6.10
N CYS A 125 -0.54 17.84 -7.36
CA CYS A 125 0.50 16.89 -7.78
C CYS A 125 1.88 17.24 -7.20
N ALA A 126 2.24 18.53 -7.14
CA ALA A 126 3.50 18.99 -6.55
C ALA A 126 3.52 18.74 -5.03
N TYR A 127 2.41 19.01 -4.33
CA TYR A 127 2.28 18.70 -2.90
C TYR A 127 2.37 17.20 -2.62
N ALA A 128 1.79 16.36 -3.48
CA ALA A 128 1.92 14.91 -3.36
C ALA A 128 3.38 14.44 -3.45
N VAL A 129 4.15 14.96 -4.42
CA VAL A 129 5.56 14.63 -4.59
C VAL A 129 6.39 15.16 -3.42
N LEU A 130 6.19 16.42 -3.01
CA LEU A 130 6.91 17.02 -1.89
C LEU A 130 6.66 16.29 -0.57
N GLY A 131 5.41 15.94 -0.27
CA GLY A 131 5.06 15.20 0.93
C GLY A 131 5.65 13.79 0.96
N ASN A 132 5.65 13.07 -0.18
CA ASN A 132 6.30 11.76 -0.27
C ASN A 132 7.83 11.86 -0.09
N VAL A 133 8.48 12.87 -0.67
CA VAL A 133 9.93 13.09 -0.51
C VAL A 133 10.28 13.39 0.94
N VAL A 134 9.52 14.25 1.62
CA VAL A 134 9.74 14.57 3.05
C VAL A 134 9.58 13.32 3.92
N LEU A 135 8.56 12.53 3.64
CA LEU A 135 8.25 11.31 4.39
C LEU A 135 9.33 10.23 4.18
N LEU A 136 9.90 10.15 2.97
CA LEU A 136 11.03 9.26 2.64
C LEU A 136 12.32 9.73 3.32
N LEU A 137 12.61 11.04 3.34
CA LEU A 137 13.76 11.59 4.05
C LEU A 137 13.66 11.35 5.57
N ALA A 138 12.48 11.56 6.17
CA ALA A 138 12.25 11.27 7.59
C ALA A 138 12.49 9.79 7.91
N SER A 139 12.00 8.89 7.05
CA SER A 139 12.22 7.44 7.17
C SER A 139 13.71 7.09 7.10
N ALA A 140 14.43 7.69 6.14
CA ALA A 140 15.87 7.46 5.95
C ALA A 140 16.68 7.95 7.15
N ILE A 141 16.37 9.14 7.70
CA ILE A 141 17.06 9.70 8.87
C ILE A 141 16.88 8.81 10.10
N ILE A 142 15.66 8.32 10.34
CA ILE A 142 15.36 7.44 11.48
C ILE A 142 16.15 6.12 11.36
N VAL A 143 16.16 5.50 10.17
CA VAL A 143 16.91 4.27 9.93
C VAL A 143 18.42 4.48 10.10
N PHE A 144 18.97 5.58 9.59
CA PHE A 144 20.39 5.91 9.76
C PHE A 144 20.77 6.19 11.21
N ALA A 145 19.90 6.86 11.97
CA ALA A 145 20.10 7.11 13.38
C ALA A 145 20.07 5.80 14.18
N ASP A 146 19.15 4.89 13.87
CA ASP A 146 19.05 3.58 14.53
C ASP A 146 20.27 2.69 14.21
N LEU A 147 20.71 2.66 12.95
CA LEU A 147 21.94 1.97 12.52
C LEU A 147 23.20 2.49 13.27
N ARG A 148 23.32 3.80 13.47
CA ARG A 148 24.44 4.36 14.26
C ARG A 148 24.40 3.93 15.73
N ASN A 149 23.22 3.88 16.33
CA ASN A 149 23.05 3.43 17.72
C ASN A 149 23.39 1.94 17.88
N LEU A 150 23.03 1.10 16.90
CA LEU A 150 23.41 -0.32 16.90
C LEU A 150 24.92 -0.52 16.76
N HIS A 151 25.59 0.27 15.91
CA HIS A 151 27.04 0.21 15.77
C HIS A 151 27.78 0.58 17.07
N GLN A 152 27.26 1.55 17.85
CA GLN A 152 27.85 1.89 19.15
C GLN A 152 27.63 0.83 20.23
N LYS A 153 26.57 0.03 20.16
CA LYS A 153 26.29 -1.04 21.14
C LYS A 153 27.10 -2.31 20.89
N SER A 154 27.73 -2.42 19.72
CA SER A 154 28.55 -3.55 19.28
C SER A 154 30.05 -3.40 19.56
N SER A 155 30.48 -2.24 20.09
CA SER A 155 31.87 -1.96 20.51
C SER A 155 31.94 -1.78 22.02
#